data_AF-A0A957BPD7-F1
#
_entry.id   AF-A0A957BPD7-F1
#
_cell.length_a   1.000
_cell.length_b   1.000
_cell.length_c   1.000
_cell.angle_alpha   90.00
_cell.angle_beta   90.00
_cell.angle_gamma   90.00
#
_symmetry.space_group_name_H-M   'P 1'
#
loop_
_entity.id
_entity.type
_entity.pdbx_description
1 polymer ?
#
loop_
_entity_poly.entity_id
_entity_poly.type
_entity_poly.pdbx_seq_one_letter_code
_entity_poly.pdbx_strand_id
1 'polypeptide(L)'
;MSLDQIGLWAGVVFTLMIFSYLLGDNFLYRLAIYIFAGVAAGFVFIVALQSAILPWLRTTILAPNLGIAERAFGLVPVIFGALLLLKISPRFGRLGNLALAFIIGVGTAVAVVGAVSGTLIPLANATADSITDDTLSAVIVLIGVIATLVYFMYVARRVPGQLATTGRRGLLVQVISVVGKGFIVVTLSALY
;
A
#
# COMPACT_ATOMS: atom_id res chain seq x y z
N MET A 1 -16.38 -4.81 34.52
CA MET A 1 -15.88 -5.37 33.24
C MET A 1 -14.60 -4.63 32.89
N SER A 2 -13.51 -5.34 32.58
CA SER A 2 -12.28 -4.71 32.10
C SER A 2 -12.44 -4.23 30.65
N LEU A 3 -11.64 -3.25 30.23
CA LEU A 3 -11.67 -2.73 28.85
C LEU A 3 -11.43 -3.85 27.81
N ASP A 4 -10.59 -4.82 28.16
CA ASP A 4 -10.30 -5.96 27.30
C ASP A 4 -11.53 -6.85 27.08
N GLN A 5 -12.35 -7.05 28.12
CA GLN A 5 -13.59 -7.81 28.01
C GLN A 5 -14.60 -7.11 27.10
N ILE A 6 -14.71 -5.79 27.21
CA ILE A 6 -15.61 -4.98 26.35
C ILE A 6 -15.15 -5.08 24.88
N GLY A 7 -13.85 -4.96 24.64
CA GLY A 7 -13.27 -5.11 23.30
C GLY A 7 -13.49 -6.50 22.71
N LEU A 8 -13.37 -7.55 23.52
CA LEU A 8 -13.61 -8.93 23.08
C LEU A 8 -15.07 -9.14 22.67
N TRP A 9 -16.03 -8.72 23.50
CA TRP A 9 -17.45 -8.83 23.17
C TRP A 9 -17.83 -7.99 21.94
N ALA A 10 -17.31 -6.76 21.84
CA ALA A 10 -17.49 -5.94 20.64
C ALA A 10 -16.91 -6.63 19.39
N GLY A 11 -15.72 -7.21 19.51
CA GLY A 11 -15.08 -7.97 18.44
C GLY A 11 -15.96 -9.13 17.95
N VAL A 12 -16.47 -9.95 18.88
CA VAL A 12 -17.38 -11.06 18.54
C VAL A 12 -18.63 -10.56 17.80
N VAL A 13 -19.24 -9.47 18.27
CA VAL A 13 -20.43 -8.89 17.62
C VAL A 13 -20.08 -8.40 16.20
N PHE A 14 -18.98 -7.68 16.01
CA PHE A 14 -18.56 -7.22 14.69
C PHE A 14 -18.21 -8.37 13.75
N THR A 15 -17.55 -9.41 14.25
CA THR A 15 -17.27 -10.62 13.48
C THR A 15 -18.56 -11.28 12.98
N LEU A 16 -19.56 -11.44 13.84
CA LEU A 16 -20.88 -11.96 13.45
C LEU A 16 -21.59 -11.04 12.43
N MET A 17 -21.51 -9.72 12.61
CA MET A 17 -22.08 -8.75 11.66
C MET A 17 -21.44 -8.86 10.27
N ILE A 18 -20.12 -9.07 10.20
CA ILE A 18 -19.41 -9.28 8.93
C ILE A 18 -19.77 -10.63 8.32
N PHE A 19 -19.81 -11.71 9.11
CA PHE A 19 -20.21 -13.04 8.63
C PHE A 19 -21.67 -13.09 8.14
N SER A 20 -22.53 -12.19 8.60
CA SER A 20 -23.90 -12.04 8.09
C SER A 20 -23.95 -11.79 6.57
N TYR A 21 -22.84 -11.39 5.95
CA TYR A 21 -22.69 -11.32 4.49
C TYR A 21 -22.98 -12.66 3.80
N LEU A 22 -22.59 -13.78 4.41
CA LEU A 22 -22.80 -15.12 3.84
C LEU A 22 -24.29 -15.48 3.71
N LEU A 23 -25.15 -14.85 4.51
CA LEU A 23 -26.61 -15.03 4.47
C LEU A 23 -27.31 -14.02 3.55
N GLY A 24 -26.57 -13.15 2.86
CA GLY A 24 -27.09 -12.11 1.97
C GLY A 24 -26.74 -10.68 2.40
N ASP A 25 -27.17 -9.70 1.60
CA ASP A 25 -26.94 -8.27 1.82
C ASP A 25 -27.89 -7.73 2.91
N ASN A 26 -27.47 -7.87 4.17
CA ASN A 26 -28.25 -7.49 5.35
C ASN A 26 -27.81 -6.12 5.92
N PHE A 27 -28.72 -5.42 6.59
CA PHE A 27 -28.43 -4.13 7.24
C PHE A 27 -27.25 -4.20 8.22
N LEU A 28 -27.14 -5.30 8.99
CA LEU A 28 -26.07 -5.56 9.95
C LEU A 28 -24.68 -5.55 9.30
N TYR A 29 -24.54 -6.23 8.15
CA TYR A 29 -23.29 -6.23 7.39
C TYR A 29 -22.93 -4.83 6.90
N ARG A 30 -23.92 -4.11 6.35
CA ARG A 30 -23.72 -2.77 5.80
C ARG A 30 -23.31 -1.77 6.89
N LEU A 31 -23.91 -1.87 8.07
CA LEU A 31 -23.54 -1.09 9.25
C LEU A 31 -22.10 -1.38 9.70
N ALA A 32 -21.70 -2.66 9.77
CA ALA A 32 -20.32 -3.03 10.13
C ALA A 32 -19.30 -2.42 9.17
N ILE A 33 -19.56 -2.44 7.86
CA ILE A 33 -18.67 -1.83 6.87
C ILE A 33 -18.57 -0.32 7.04
N TYR A 34 -19.69 0.38 7.25
CA TYR A 34 -19.65 1.83 7.43
C TYR A 34 -18.93 2.24 8.71
N ILE A 35 -19.14 1.50 9.81
CA ILE A 35 -18.39 1.73 11.05
C ILE A 35 -16.90 1.47 10.82
N PHE A 36 -16.54 0.36 10.19
CA PHE A 36 -15.15 0.02 9.92
C PHE A 36 -14.47 1.07 9.03
N ALA A 37 -15.14 1.50 7.96
CA ALA A 37 -14.65 2.56 7.07
C ALA A 37 -14.50 3.91 7.82
N GLY A 38 -15.46 4.25 8.69
CA GLY A 38 -15.42 5.45 9.50
C GLY A 38 -14.27 5.44 10.51
N VAL A 39 -14.06 4.32 11.21
CA VAL A 39 -12.95 4.14 12.15
C VAL A 39 -11.60 4.19 11.42
N ALA A 40 -11.49 3.53 10.26
CA ALA A 40 -10.29 3.60 9.44
C ALA A 40 -9.98 5.04 8.99
N ALA A 41 -10.99 5.77 8.50
CA ALA A 41 -10.84 7.18 8.12
C ALA A 41 -10.46 8.06 9.32
N GLY A 42 -11.07 7.84 10.49
CA GLY A 42 -10.75 8.55 11.73
C GLY A 42 -9.34 8.28 12.22
N PHE A 43 -8.88 7.03 12.16
CA PHE A 43 -7.50 6.66 12.50
C PHE A 43 -6.51 7.38 11.58
N VAL A 44 -6.73 7.31 10.26
CA VAL A 44 -5.88 8.00 9.27
C VAL A 44 -5.86 9.50 9.53
N PHE A 45 -7.01 10.10 9.85
CA PHE A 45 -7.11 11.52 10.18
C PHE A 45 -6.31 11.89 11.43
N ILE A 46 -6.42 11.12 12.51
CA ILE A 46 -5.67 11.36 13.75
C ILE A 46 -4.16 11.23 13.51
N VAL A 47 -3.74 10.19 12.79
CA VAL A 47 -2.33 9.98 12.43
C VAL A 47 -1.82 11.13 11.58
N ALA A 48 -2.59 11.59 10.58
CA ALA A 48 -2.21 12.74 9.77
C ALA A 48 -2.11 14.02 10.61
N LEU A 49 -3.05 14.22 11.55
CA LEU A 49 -3.02 15.36 12.46
C LEU A 49 -1.77 15.35 13.33
N GLN A 50 -1.49 14.24 14.01
CA GLN A 50 -0.41 14.15 15.00
C GLN A 50 0.97 14.06 14.34
N SER A 51 1.09 13.35 13.23
CA SER A 51 2.39 13.07 12.60
C SER A 51 2.78 14.09 11.53
N ALA A 52 1.82 14.78 10.92
CA ALA A 52 2.11 15.75 9.85
C ALA A 52 1.66 17.17 10.21
N ILE A 53 0.38 17.38 10.51
CA ILE A 53 -0.21 18.73 10.63
C ILE A 53 0.29 19.47 11.87
N LEU A 54 0.25 18.83 13.06
CA LEU A 54 0.71 19.44 14.31
C LEU A 54 2.21 19.75 14.29
N PRO A 55 3.09 18.81 13.88
CA PRO A 55 4.51 19.07 13.77
C PRO A 55 4.80 20.24 12.84
N TRP A 56 4.18 20.26 11.65
CA TRP A 56 4.34 21.35 10.69
C TRP A 56 3.87 22.71 11.26
N LEU A 57 2.70 22.75 11.91
CA LEU A 57 2.16 23.97 12.51
C LEU A 57 3.08 24.53 13.60
N ARG A 58 3.60 23.65 14.46
CA ARG A 58 4.51 24.01 15.56
C ARG A 58 5.86 24.50 15.05
N THR A 59 6.43 23.83 14.05
CA THR A 59 7.76 24.17 13.51
C THR A 59 7.74 25.37 12.58
N THR A 60 6.59 25.70 11.99
CA THR A 60 6.49 26.75 10.97
C THR A 60 5.86 28.05 11.47
N ILE A 61 4.77 27.97 12.23
CA ILE A 61 3.95 29.14 12.60
C ILE A 61 4.24 29.57 14.04
N LEU A 62 4.46 28.62 14.95
CA LEU A 62 4.63 28.87 16.38
C LEU A 62 6.10 28.99 16.83
N ALA A 63 7.07 28.72 15.93
CA ALA A 63 8.48 28.78 16.27
C ALA A 63 8.97 30.25 16.36
N PRO A 64 9.49 30.70 17.53
CA PRO A 64 9.86 32.11 17.74
C PRO A 64 11.05 32.60 16.90
N ASN A 65 11.95 31.70 16.47
CA ASN A 65 13.27 32.03 15.94
C ASN A 65 13.49 31.59 14.48
N LEU A 66 12.48 31.70 13.62
CA LEU A 66 12.62 31.34 12.20
C LEU A 66 13.13 32.53 11.38
N GLY A 67 14.13 32.28 10.54
CA GLY A 67 14.54 33.23 9.50
C GLY A 67 13.40 33.50 8.52
N ILE A 68 13.43 34.66 7.84
CA ILE A 68 12.40 35.07 6.87
C ILE A 68 12.23 34.01 5.76
N ALA A 69 13.33 33.37 5.36
CA ALA A 69 13.35 32.30 4.37
C ALA A 69 12.61 31.03 4.84
N GLU A 70 12.80 30.61 6.09
CA GLU A 70 12.19 29.39 6.65
C GLU A 70 10.67 29.56 6.82
N ARG A 71 10.23 30.76 7.23
CA ARG A 71 8.80 31.12 7.24
C ARG A 71 8.19 31.11 5.84
N ALA A 72 8.93 31.56 4.82
CA ALA A 72 8.46 31.55 3.43
C ALA A 72 8.27 30.12 2.89
N PHE A 73 9.21 29.21 3.14
CA PHE A 73 9.05 27.79 2.78
C PHE A 73 7.89 27.13 3.52
N GLY A 74 7.68 27.54 4.77
CA GLY A 74 6.55 27.15 5.57
C GLY A 74 5.18 27.50 4.99
N LEU A 75 5.07 28.55 4.17
CA LEU A 75 3.81 28.92 3.51
C LEU A 75 3.45 28.03 2.32
N VAL A 76 4.41 27.27 1.79
CA VAL A 76 4.21 26.46 0.58
C VAL A 76 3.07 25.44 0.76
N PRO A 77 2.98 24.64 1.85
CA PRO A 77 1.85 23.74 2.07
C PRO A 77 0.51 24.46 2.24
N VAL A 78 0.50 25.67 2.81
CA VAL A 78 -0.72 26.50 2.95
C VAL A 78 -1.20 26.95 1.58
N ILE A 79 -0.29 27.37 0.71
CA ILE A 79 -0.59 27.78 -0.66
C ILE A 79 -1.18 26.59 -1.44
N PHE A 80 -0.60 25.40 -1.33
CA PHE A 80 -1.15 24.19 -1.96
C PHE A 80 -2.51 23.78 -1.37
N GLY A 81 -2.70 23.92 -0.05
CA GLY A 81 -4.00 23.71 0.60
C GLY A 81 -5.07 24.70 0.12
N ALA A 82 -4.72 25.98 -0.01
CA ALA A 82 -5.61 27.02 -0.54
C ALA A 82 -5.93 26.78 -2.03
N LEU A 83 -4.94 26.37 -2.82
CA LEU A 83 -5.14 25.99 -4.23
C LEU A 83 -6.10 24.81 -4.39
N LEU A 84 -6.12 23.86 -3.44
CA LEU A 84 -7.12 22.79 -3.43
C LEU A 84 -8.52 23.27 -3.07
N LEU A 85 -8.66 24.21 -2.13
CA LEU A 85 -9.96 24.82 -1.83
C LEU A 85 -10.53 25.55 -3.05
N LEU A 86 -9.67 26.20 -3.85
CA LEU A 86 -10.08 26.86 -5.09
C LEU A 86 -10.59 25.88 -6.16
N LYS A 87 -10.26 24.58 -6.07
CA LYS A 87 -10.80 23.53 -6.96
C LYS A 87 -12.31 23.31 -6.75
N ILE A 88 -12.85 23.64 -5.57
CA ILE A 88 -14.30 23.59 -5.32
C ILE A 88 -15.06 24.56 -6.24
N SER A 89 -14.38 25.61 -6.74
CA SER A 89 -14.94 26.54 -7.72
C SER A 89 -14.59 26.13 -9.16
N PRO A 90 -15.59 25.97 -10.07
CA PRO A 90 -15.35 25.55 -11.45
C PRO A 90 -14.58 26.58 -12.28
N ARG A 91 -14.46 27.84 -11.83
CA ARG A 91 -13.76 28.93 -12.56
C ARG A 91 -12.25 28.95 -12.37
N PHE A 92 -11.72 28.41 -11.25
CA PHE A 92 -10.28 28.39 -10.94
C PHE A 92 -9.67 26.98 -10.96
N GLY A 93 -10.40 25.99 -11.51
CA GLY A 93 -10.01 24.57 -11.48
C GLY A 93 -8.64 24.24 -12.11
N ARG A 94 -8.14 25.06 -13.03
CA ARG A 94 -6.81 24.85 -13.66
C ARG A 94 -5.65 25.00 -12.65
N LEU A 95 -5.76 25.93 -11.71
CA LEU A 95 -4.75 26.09 -10.65
C LEU A 95 -4.82 24.95 -9.62
N GLY A 96 -6.03 24.41 -9.38
CA GLY A 96 -6.22 23.22 -8.54
C GLY A 96 -5.62 21.94 -9.12
N ASN A 97 -5.47 21.84 -10.44
CA ASN A 97 -4.82 20.69 -11.08
C ASN A 97 -3.32 20.60 -10.76
N LEU A 98 -2.64 21.73 -10.55
CA LEU A 98 -1.22 21.71 -10.15
C LEU A 98 -1.06 21.12 -8.75
N ALA A 99 -1.94 21.49 -7.81
CA ALA A 99 -1.96 20.92 -6.47
C ALA A 99 -2.31 19.43 -6.48
N LEU A 100 -3.22 19.01 -7.36
CA LEU A 100 -3.59 17.61 -7.50
C LEU A 100 -2.46 16.77 -8.13
N ALA A 101 -1.77 17.30 -9.14
CA ALA A 101 -0.58 16.67 -9.71
C ALA A 101 0.53 16.53 -8.66
N PHE A 102 0.71 17.54 -7.81
CA PHE A 102 1.65 17.49 -6.69
C PHE A 102 1.28 16.41 -5.66
N ILE A 103 0.02 16.36 -5.22
CA ILE A 103 -0.44 15.31 -4.28
C ILE A 103 -0.26 13.92 -4.87
N ILE A 104 -0.66 13.72 -6.13
CA ILE A 104 -0.49 12.40 -6.77
C ILE A 104 0.99 12.07 -6.89
N GLY A 105 1.84 13.00 -7.33
CA GLY A 105 3.28 12.78 -7.46
C GLY A 105 3.96 12.42 -6.14
N VAL A 106 3.64 13.17 -5.06
CA VAL A 106 4.16 12.86 -3.72
C VAL A 106 3.58 11.55 -3.19
N GLY A 107 2.28 11.32 -3.37
CA GLY A 107 1.61 10.10 -2.92
C GLY A 107 2.15 8.85 -3.61
N THR A 108 2.39 8.90 -4.92
CA THR A 108 2.99 7.79 -5.66
C THR A 108 4.45 7.58 -5.26
N ALA A 109 5.23 8.65 -5.08
CA ALA A 109 6.61 8.55 -4.61
C ALA A 109 6.67 7.88 -3.22
N VAL A 110 5.85 8.33 -2.26
CA VAL A 110 5.79 7.76 -0.92
C VAL A 110 5.33 6.30 -0.96
N ALA A 111 4.33 5.95 -1.80
CA ALA A 111 3.87 4.58 -1.93
C ALA A 111 4.96 3.66 -2.53
N VAL A 112 5.66 4.11 -3.57
CA VAL A 112 6.75 3.34 -4.20
C VAL A 112 7.91 3.17 -3.24
N VAL A 113 8.37 4.25 -2.59
CA VAL A 113 9.46 4.18 -1.61
C VAL A 113 9.05 3.35 -0.40
N GLY A 114 7.82 3.50 0.08
CA GLY A 114 7.28 2.70 1.18
C GLY A 114 7.21 1.21 0.84
N ALA A 115 6.84 0.85 -0.39
CA ALA A 115 6.89 -0.54 -0.84
C ALA A 115 8.34 -1.04 -0.96
N VAL A 116 9.24 -0.26 -1.57
CA VAL A 116 10.63 -0.67 -1.77
C VAL A 116 11.35 -0.83 -0.43
N SER A 117 11.34 0.19 0.41
CA SER A 117 12.07 0.20 1.69
C SER A 117 11.34 -0.57 2.79
N GLY A 118 10.00 -0.61 2.76
CA GLY A 118 9.21 -1.30 3.77
C GLY A 118 9.03 -2.79 3.52
N THR A 119 9.10 -3.25 2.27
CA THR A 119 8.89 -4.68 1.95
C THR A 119 10.02 -5.26 1.10
N LEU A 120 10.32 -4.69 -0.08
CA LEU A 120 11.23 -5.33 -1.03
C LEU A 120 12.66 -5.47 -0.50
N ILE A 121 13.23 -4.41 0.07
CA ILE A 121 14.60 -4.42 0.61
C ILE A 121 14.69 -5.36 1.82
N PRO A 122 13.81 -5.26 2.85
CA PRO A 122 13.83 -6.21 3.97
C PRO A 122 13.70 -7.67 3.53
N LEU A 123 12.81 -7.96 2.56
CA LEU A 123 12.63 -9.30 2.04
C LEU A 123 13.86 -9.82 1.28
N ALA A 124 14.51 -8.95 0.50
CA ALA A 124 15.75 -9.29 -0.21
C ALA A 124 16.90 -9.57 0.77
N ASN A 125 17.04 -8.75 1.82
CA ASN A 125 18.05 -8.95 2.86
C ASN A 125 17.81 -10.24 3.65
N ALA A 126 16.56 -10.50 4.09
CA ALA A 126 16.23 -11.74 4.79
C ALA A 126 16.51 -12.98 3.93
N THR A 127 16.29 -12.88 2.62
CA THR A 127 16.64 -13.95 1.68
C THR A 127 18.16 -14.10 1.55
N ALA A 128 18.91 -12.99 1.48
CA ALA A 128 20.37 -13.00 1.39
C ALA A 128 21.03 -13.61 2.66
N ASP A 129 20.51 -13.29 3.84
CA ASP A 129 21.00 -13.87 5.10
C ASP A 129 20.72 -15.37 5.17
N SER A 130 19.57 -15.84 4.65
CA SER A 130 19.27 -17.28 4.62
C SER A 130 20.19 -18.12 3.71
N ILE A 131 20.93 -17.46 2.81
CA ILE A 131 21.84 -18.09 1.85
C ILE A 131 23.23 -18.33 2.47
N THR A 132 23.61 -17.61 3.54
CA THR A 132 24.97 -17.71 4.10
C THR A 132 25.19 -18.92 5.00
N ASP A 133 24.12 -19.54 5.52
CA ASP A 133 24.22 -20.61 6.53
C ASP A 133 24.42 -22.01 5.92
N ASP A 134 23.88 -22.27 4.73
CA ASP A 134 23.98 -23.58 4.06
C ASP A 134 24.03 -23.43 2.52
N THR A 135 25.06 -24.00 1.91
CA THR A 135 25.30 -23.93 0.46
C THR A 135 24.25 -24.71 -0.34
N LEU A 136 23.63 -25.75 0.22
CA LEU A 136 22.59 -26.50 -0.47
C LEU A 136 21.25 -25.75 -0.43
N SER A 137 20.90 -25.21 0.74
CA SER A 137 19.75 -24.31 0.89
C SER A 137 19.87 -23.05 0.02
N ALA A 138 21.07 -22.47 -0.07
CA ALA A 138 21.37 -21.35 -0.95
C ALA A 138 21.03 -21.62 -2.43
N VAL A 139 21.44 -22.78 -2.95
CA VAL A 139 21.19 -23.16 -4.35
C VAL A 139 19.69 -23.39 -4.59
N ILE A 140 19.00 -24.04 -3.65
CA ILE A 140 17.56 -24.28 -3.75
C ILE A 140 16.79 -22.96 -3.73
N VAL A 141 17.11 -22.05 -2.80
CA VAL A 141 16.47 -20.74 -2.68
C VAL A 141 16.74 -19.90 -3.92
N LEU A 142 17.98 -19.86 -4.42
CA LEU A 142 18.33 -19.12 -5.63
C LEU A 142 17.54 -19.59 -6.85
N ILE A 143 17.49 -20.91 -7.09
CA ILE A 143 16.73 -21.49 -8.20
C ILE A 143 15.23 -21.22 -8.03
N GLY A 144 14.71 -21.34 -6.80
CA GLY A 144 13.33 -21.02 -6.45
C GLY A 144 12.98 -19.56 -6.75
N VAL A 145 13.79 -18.60 -6.31
CA VAL A 145 13.61 -17.17 -6.57
C VAL A 145 13.64 -16.87 -8.07
N ILE A 146 14.61 -17.42 -8.81
CA ILE A 146 14.67 -17.22 -10.28
C ILE A 146 13.41 -17.79 -10.95
N ALA A 147 13.01 -19.02 -10.60
CA ALA A 147 11.85 -19.67 -11.20
C ALA A 147 10.55 -18.94 -10.87
N THR A 148 10.40 -18.44 -9.64
CA THR A 148 9.23 -17.65 -9.21
C THR A 148 9.18 -16.28 -9.88
N LEU A 149 10.31 -15.57 -10.02
CA LEU A 149 10.38 -14.33 -10.78
C LEU A 149 9.99 -14.56 -12.24
N VAL A 150 10.48 -15.63 -12.89
CA VAL A 150 10.10 -15.99 -14.26
C VAL A 150 8.62 -16.35 -14.37
N TYR A 151 8.05 -17.01 -13.35
CA TYR A 151 6.61 -17.28 -13.29
C TYR A 151 5.76 -16.01 -13.23
N PHE A 152 6.14 -15.04 -12.40
CA PHE A 152 5.43 -13.76 -12.25
C PHE A 152 5.78 -12.73 -13.31
N MET A 153 6.83 -12.94 -14.11
CA MET A 153 7.20 -12.05 -15.19
C MET A 153 6.05 -11.96 -16.21
N TYR A 154 5.32 -10.86 -16.11
CA TYR A 154 4.13 -10.59 -16.92
C TYR A 154 4.55 -10.15 -18.33
N VAL A 155 5.12 -11.08 -19.11
CA VAL A 155 5.42 -10.86 -20.54
C VAL A 155 4.13 -10.78 -21.38
N ALA A 156 2.97 -11.09 -20.80
CA ALA A 156 1.69 -11.01 -21.48
C ALA A 156 1.13 -9.58 -21.45
N ARG A 157 1.67 -8.69 -22.30
CA ARG A 157 0.83 -7.60 -22.84
C ARG A 157 -0.31 -8.26 -23.62
N ARG A 158 -1.50 -8.32 -23.02
CA ARG A 158 -2.73 -8.53 -23.79
C ARG A 158 -3.05 -7.20 -24.45
N VAL A 159 -2.61 -7.03 -25.70
CA VAL A 159 -3.16 -5.97 -26.56
C VAL A 159 -4.60 -6.38 -26.90
N PRO A 160 -5.62 -5.59 -26.54
CA PRO A 160 -7.00 -5.90 -26.91
C PRO A 160 -7.13 -5.84 -28.44
N GLY A 161 -7.61 -6.91 -29.07
CA GLY A 161 -8.00 -6.88 -30.48
C GLY A 161 -7.07 -7.57 -31.48
N GLN A 162 -5.96 -8.19 -31.05
CA GLN A 162 -5.24 -9.13 -31.91
C GLN A 162 -5.64 -10.56 -31.55
N LEU A 163 -6.12 -11.31 -32.56
CA LEU A 163 -6.29 -12.75 -32.52
C LEU A 163 -5.05 -13.36 -31.86
N ALA A 164 -5.30 -14.25 -30.90
CA ALA A 164 -4.30 -14.92 -30.11
C ALA A 164 -3.36 -15.79 -30.99
N THR A 165 -2.45 -15.16 -31.74
CA THR A 165 -1.19 -15.78 -32.09
C THR A 165 -0.39 -15.76 -30.80
N THR A 166 -0.62 -16.79 -29.99
CA THR A 166 0.22 -17.27 -28.90
C THR A 166 1.64 -16.74 -29.10
N GLY A 167 1.98 -15.66 -28.38
CA GLY A 167 3.36 -15.29 -28.17
C GLY A 167 3.97 -16.51 -27.51
N ARG A 168 4.63 -17.35 -28.30
CA ARG A 168 5.28 -18.58 -27.86
C ARG A 168 6.25 -18.14 -26.77
N ARG A 169 5.83 -18.26 -25.51
CA ARG A 169 6.76 -18.36 -24.39
C ARG A 169 7.76 -19.42 -24.83
N GLY A 170 9.04 -19.09 -24.97
CA GLY A 170 10.04 -20.08 -25.32
C GLY A 170 9.87 -21.27 -24.38
N LEU A 171 10.01 -22.51 -24.89
CA LEU A 171 9.80 -23.73 -24.10
C LEU A 171 10.51 -23.67 -22.73
N LEU A 172 11.71 -23.08 -22.70
CA LEU A 172 12.47 -22.81 -21.48
C LEU A 172 11.72 -21.94 -20.46
N VAL A 173 11.11 -20.84 -20.89
CA VAL A 173 10.32 -19.94 -20.01
C VAL A 173 9.08 -20.66 -19.46
N GLN A 174 8.44 -21.51 -20.27
CA GLN A 174 7.28 -22.28 -19.82
C GLN A 174 7.66 -23.32 -18.76
N VAL A 175 8.75 -24.07 -18.97
CA VAL A 175 9.22 -25.08 -18.02
C VAL A 175 9.64 -24.41 -16.70
N ILE A 176 10.46 -23.35 -16.77
CA ILE A 176 10.89 -22.61 -15.57
C ILE A 176 9.70 -22.01 -14.83
N SER A 177 8.69 -21.51 -15.54
CA SER A 177 7.46 -20.98 -14.95
C SER A 177 6.66 -22.06 -14.21
N VAL A 178 6.60 -23.30 -14.71
CA VAL A 178 5.93 -24.42 -14.01
C VAL A 178 6.67 -24.78 -12.73
N VAL A 179 8.01 -24.84 -12.78
CA VAL A 179 8.84 -25.05 -11.58
C VAL A 179 8.60 -23.95 -10.55
N GLY A 180 8.56 -22.69 -10.99
CA GLY A 180 8.26 -21.53 -10.12
C GLY A 180 6.88 -21.64 -9.46
N LYS A 181 5.85 -22.04 -10.21
CA LYS A 181 4.51 -22.28 -9.64
C LYS A 181 4.54 -23.37 -8.57
N GLY A 182 5.23 -24.48 -8.82
CA GLY A 182 5.37 -25.58 -7.86
C GLY A 182 6.07 -25.11 -6.58
N PHE A 183 7.16 -24.36 -6.73
CA PHE A 183 7.89 -23.78 -5.60
C PHE A 183 7.01 -22.87 -4.73
N ILE A 184 6.21 -21.98 -5.34
CA ILE A 184 5.27 -21.09 -4.62
C ILE A 184 4.25 -21.89 -3.81
N VAL A 185 3.69 -22.94 -4.41
CA VAL A 185 2.68 -23.79 -3.72
C VAL A 185 3.32 -24.45 -2.51
N VAL A 186 4.52 -25.03 -2.66
CA VAL A 186 5.21 -25.69 -1.55
C VAL A 186 5.56 -24.70 -0.45
N THR A 187 6.10 -23.53 -0.77
CA THR A 187 6.50 -22.54 0.25
C THR A 187 5.31 -21.94 0.98
N LEU A 188 4.23 -21.60 0.28
CA LEU A 188 3.00 -21.11 0.92
C LEU A 188 2.34 -22.19 1.78
N SER A 189 2.38 -23.46 1.35
CA SER A 189 1.83 -24.57 2.13
C SER A 189 2.66 -24.91 3.37
N ALA A 190 3.94 -24.52 3.42
CA ALA A 190 4.78 -24.69 4.60
C ALA A 190 4.60 -23.54 5.61
N LEU A 191 4.16 -22.37 5.16
CA LEU A 191 3.97 -21.17 5.96
C LEU A 191 2.59 -21.07 6.63
N TYR A 192 1.58 -21.77 6.11
CA TYR A 192 0.18 -21.74 6.55
C TYR A 192 -0.37 -23.14 6.77
#